data_AF-B3R0R5-F1
#
_entry.id   AF-B3R0R5-F1
#
_cell.length_a   1.000
_cell.length_b   1.000
_cell.length_c   1.000
_cell.angle_alpha   90.00
_cell.angle_beta   90.00
_cell.angle_gamma   90.00
#
_symmetry.space_group_name_H-M   'P 1'
#
loop_
_entity.id
_entity.type
_entity.pdbx_description
1 polymer ?
#
loop_
_entity_poly.entity_id
_entity_poly.type
_entity_poly.pdbx_seq_one_letter_code
_entity_poly.pdbx_strand_id
1 'polypeptide(L)'
;MFEFKKPLQIFKIGFLILLGLFIFNSSDLIAVLPEAEFVGNMRIVNSTVTDMGVLEKHASFSEYFDFKQPNACYNGNLGEFGIMWKIKNAPHNLLGVFFDDGTRIDEDDRFTLEELKQMGNGAQNMYIFWQYQQK
;
A
#
# COMPACT_ATOMS: atom_id res chain seq x y z
N MET A 1 -6.79 29.35 29.22
CA MET A 1 -6.06 28.12 28.86
C MET A 1 -6.59 27.67 27.51
N PHE A 2 -5.88 27.97 26.43
CA PHE A 2 -6.33 27.63 25.07
C PHE A 2 -5.90 26.19 24.76
N GLU A 3 -6.87 25.30 24.60
CA GLU A 3 -6.63 23.95 24.08
C GLU A 3 -6.37 24.02 22.57
N PHE A 4 -5.15 23.68 22.14
CA PHE A 4 -4.86 23.38 20.74
C PHE A 4 -5.34 21.96 20.42
N LYS A 5 -6.53 21.82 19.82
CA LYS A 5 -6.93 20.57 19.17
C LYS A 5 -6.48 20.56 17.69
N LYS A 6 -5.36 19.84 17.48
CA LYS A 6 -4.93 19.07 16.29
C LYS A 6 -4.65 19.83 14.97
N PRO A 7 -3.37 20.07 14.63
CA PRO A 7 -2.91 20.33 13.26
C PRO A 7 -2.60 19.05 12.46
N LEU A 8 -3.18 17.89 12.82
CA LEU A 8 -2.75 16.58 12.29
C LEU A 8 -3.37 16.22 10.91
N GLN A 9 -4.46 16.87 10.50
CA GLN A 9 -5.16 16.50 9.26
C GLN A 9 -4.55 17.10 7.98
N ILE A 10 -3.94 18.28 8.05
CA ILE A 10 -3.35 18.95 6.87
C ILE A 10 -2.06 18.24 6.43
N PHE A 11 -1.31 17.64 7.37
CA PHE A 11 -0.11 16.87 7.06
C PHE A 11 -0.39 15.59 6.27
N LYS A 12 -1.57 14.95 6.43
CA LYS A 12 -1.89 13.70 5.73
C LYS A 12 -2.08 13.87 4.21
N ILE A 13 -2.67 14.98 3.78
CA ILE A 13 -3.00 15.21 2.36
C ILE A 13 -1.75 15.63 1.55
N GLY A 14 -0.85 16.42 2.14
CA GLY A 14 0.43 16.78 1.50
C GLY A 14 1.40 15.59 1.38
N PHE A 15 1.34 14.66 2.34
CA PHE A 15 2.21 13.49 2.42
C PHE A 15 1.97 12.46 1.29
N LEU A 16 0.72 12.29 0.84
CA LEU A 16 0.36 11.30 -0.19
C LEU A 16 0.65 11.78 -1.63
N ILE A 17 0.55 13.09 -1.90
CA ILE A 17 0.97 13.66 -3.20
C ILE A 17 2.49 13.58 -3.33
N LEU A 18 3.21 13.78 -2.23
CA LEU A 18 4.66 13.57 -2.18
C LEU A 18 5.05 12.09 -2.30
N LEU A 19 4.25 11.15 -1.79
CA LEU A 19 4.51 9.71 -1.95
C LEU A 19 4.56 9.32 -3.44
N GLY A 20 3.61 9.84 -4.24
CA GLY A 20 3.64 9.67 -5.69
C GLY A 20 4.92 10.21 -6.32
N LEU A 21 5.43 11.36 -5.87
CA LEU A 21 6.63 12.01 -6.40
C LEU A 21 7.96 11.41 -5.88
N PHE A 22 8.00 10.88 -4.65
CA PHE A 22 9.21 10.37 -3.99
C PHE A 22 9.62 8.97 -4.45
N ILE A 23 8.67 8.14 -4.87
CA ILE A 23 8.97 6.80 -5.43
C ILE A 23 9.89 6.89 -6.67
N PHE A 24 9.93 8.04 -7.37
CA PHE A 24 10.71 8.22 -8.60
C PHE A 24 12.22 8.50 -8.41
N ASN A 25 12.70 8.76 -7.18
CA ASN A 25 14.09 9.21 -6.95
C ASN A 25 15.04 8.16 -6.35
N SER A 26 14.56 6.98 -5.97
CA SER A 26 15.43 5.86 -5.58
C SER A 26 15.70 4.97 -6.78
N SER A 27 16.97 4.72 -7.09
CA SER A 27 17.45 3.88 -8.21
C SER A 27 16.89 2.45 -8.23
N ASP A 28 16.25 2.02 -7.13
CA ASP A 28 15.88 0.63 -6.89
C ASP A 28 14.35 0.41 -6.98
N LEU A 29 13.54 1.47 -7.11
CA LEU A 29 12.10 1.41 -7.33
C LEU A 29 11.79 1.78 -8.78
N ILE A 30 11.33 0.81 -9.57
CA ILE A 30 10.77 1.09 -10.90
C ILE A 30 9.26 1.21 -10.75
N ALA A 31 8.78 2.33 -10.22
CA ALA A 31 7.38 2.66 -10.40
C ALA A 31 7.13 2.92 -11.90
N VAL A 32 6.43 2.00 -12.54
CA VAL A 32 5.82 2.28 -13.83
C VAL A 32 4.84 3.43 -13.58
N LEU A 33 4.97 4.54 -14.31
CA LEU A 33 3.98 5.62 -14.32
C LEU A 33 2.61 4.97 -14.54
N PRO A 34 1.72 4.95 -13.53
CA PRO A 34 0.50 4.20 -13.66
C PRO A 34 -0.36 4.92 -14.70
N GLU A 35 -0.79 4.20 -15.74
CA GLU A 35 -2.12 4.49 -16.26
C GLU A 35 -3.05 4.40 -15.04
N ALA A 36 -3.69 5.51 -14.70
CA ALA A 36 -4.45 5.60 -13.47
C ALA A 36 -5.65 4.67 -13.58
N GLU A 37 -5.55 3.49 -12.97
CA GLU A 37 -6.66 2.57 -12.81
C GLU A 37 -7.55 3.10 -11.68
N PHE A 38 -8.85 3.27 -11.94
CA PHE A 38 -9.81 3.70 -10.94
C PHE A 38 -10.90 2.64 -10.78
N VAL A 39 -11.20 2.30 -9.52
CA VAL A 39 -12.34 1.47 -9.16
C VAL A 39 -13.23 2.27 -8.21
N GLY A 40 -14.38 2.72 -8.74
CA GLY A 40 -15.20 3.73 -8.08
C GLY A 40 -14.41 5.03 -7.85
N ASN A 41 -14.34 5.49 -6.61
CA ASN A 41 -13.59 6.70 -6.23
C ASN A 41 -12.15 6.39 -5.78
N MET A 42 -11.75 5.12 -5.74
CA MET A 42 -10.42 4.71 -5.31
C MET A 42 -9.49 4.65 -6.52
N ARG A 43 -8.32 5.26 -6.39
CA ARG A 43 -7.22 5.12 -7.36
C ARG A 43 -6.39 3.88 -7.02
N ILE A 44 -6.07 3.09 -8.02
CA ILE A 44 -5.16 1.96 -7.92
C ILE A 44 -3.81 2.36 -8.50
N VAL A 45 -2.76 2.20 -7.70
CA VAL A 45 -1.38 2.52 -8.03
C VAL A 45 -0.59 1.22 -8.10
N ASN A 46 -0.26 0.78 -9.31
CA ASN A 46 0.58 -0.38 -9.51
C ASN A 46 2.06 0.04 -9.48
N SER A 47 2.82 -0.54 -8.56
CA SER A 47 4.25 -0.29 -8.39
C SER A 47 5.03 -1.58 -8.61
N THR A 48 6.08 -1.54 -9.41
CA THR A 48 6.99 -2.67 -9.59
C THR A 48 8.29 -2.39 -8.86
N VAL A 49 8.82 -3.37 -8.13
CA VAL A 49 10.06 -3.24 -7.38
C VAL A 49 11.02 -4.35 -7.77
N THR A 50 12.31 -4.06 -7.78
CA THR A 50 13.34 -5.04 -8.12
C THR A 50 13.65 -5.98 -6.97
N ASP A 51 13.42 -5.54 -5.73
CA ASP A 51 13.64 -6.30 -4.50
C ASP A 51 12.73 -5.79 -3.36
N MET A 52 12.24 -6.68 -2.49
CA MET A 52 11.41 -6.32 -1.33
C MET A 52 12.16 -5.41 -0.33
N GLY A 53 13.48 -5.55 -0.20
CA GLY A 53 14.31 -4.74 0.68
C GLY A 53 14.32 -3.25 0.33
N VAL A 54 13.85 -2.88 -0.87
CA VAL A 54 13.65 -1.47 -1.25
C VAL A 54 12.45 -0.88 -0.52
N LEU A 55 11.36 -1.63 -0.37
CA LEU A 55 10.19 -1.22 0.39
C LEU A 55 10.52 -1.16 1.89
N GLU A 56 11.37 -2.06 2.38
CA GLU A 56 11.83 -2.08 3.78
C GLU A 56 12.62 -0.85 4.18
N LYS A 57 13.46 -0.35 3.27
CA LYS A 57 14.27 0.84 3.50
C LYS A 57 13.49 2.14 3.30
N HIS A 58 12.30 2.09 2.71
CA HIS A 58 11.52 3.28 2.40
C HIS A 58 10.71 3.72 3.63
N ALA A 59 11.01 4.90 4.17
CA ALA A 59 10.43 5.40 5.42
C ALA A 59 8.88 5.42 5.43
N SER A 60 8.24 5.59 4.28
CA SER A 60 6.77 5.58 4.17
C SER A 60 6.13 4.18 4.23
N PHE A 61 6.91 3.11 4.13
CA PHE A 61 6.43 1.73 4.10
C PHE A 61 7.08 0.85 5.17
N SER A 62 8.26 1.24 5.67
CA SER A 62 9.01 0.50 6.69
C SER A 62 8.23 0.27 7.98
N GLU A 63 7.30 1.16 8.31
CA GLU A 63 6.42 1.03 9.49
C GLU A 63 5.16 0.19 9.23
N TYR A 64 4.85 -0.09 7.96
CA TYR A 64 3.60 -0.76 7.55
C TYR A 64 3.82 -2.14 6.92
N PHE A 65 5.03 -2.69 6.92
CA PHE A 65 5.28 -4.01 6.34
C PHE A 65 5.98 -4.89 7.36
N ASP A 66 5.43 -6.08 7.57
CA ASP A 66 6.18 -7.17 8.18
C ASP A 66 6.92 -7.95 7.08
N PHE A 67 8.14 -7.51 6.77
CA PHE A 67 9.00 -8.11 5.73
C PHE A 67 9.44 -9.54 6.02
N LYS A 68 9.12 -10.07 7.21
CA LYS A 68 9.41 -11.47 7.56
C LYS A 68 8.32 -12.42 7.07
N GLN A 69 7.20 -11.90 6.58
CA GLN A 69 6.12 -12.72 6.07
C GLN A 69 6.43 -13.23 4.65
N PRO A 70 6.35 -14.55 4.41
CA PRO A 70 6.68 -15.12 3.11
C PRO A 70 5.57 -14.93 2.06
N ASN A 71 4.41 -14.40 2.45
CA ASN A 71 3.22 -14.31 1.62
C ASN A 71 2.85 -12.86 1.33
N ALA A 72 2.23 -12.62 0.18
CA ALA A 72 1.61 -11.33 -0.12
C ALA A 72 0.46 -11.06 0.86
N CYS A 73 0.49 -9.88 1.48
CA CYS A 73 -0.48 -9.50 2.49
C CYS A 73 -1.16 -8.17 2.16
N TYR A 74 -2.20 -7.83 2.92
CA TYR A 74 -2.85 -6.51 2.92
C TYR A 74 -2.96 -5.94 4.34
N ASN A 75 -3.12 -4.61 4.45
CA ASN A 75 -3.45 -3.97 5.72
C ASN A 75 -4.97 -3.87 5.89
N GLY A 76 -5.47 -4.22 7.08
CA GLY A 76 -6.89 -4.07 7.37
C GLY A 76 -7.27 -2.69 7.87
N ASN A 77 -6.38 -2.03 8.62
CA ASN A 77 -6.50 -0.63 9.04
C ASN A 77 -5.09 -0.01 9.22
N LEU A 78 -5.02 1.26 9.65
CA LEU A 78 -3.75 1.97 9.91
C LEU A 78 -3.35 2.01 11.40
N GLY A 79 -4.17 1.43 12.27
CA GLY A 79 -4.17 1.70 13.71
C GLY A 79 -3.19 0.87 14.52
N GLU A 80 -3.01 -0.41 14.20
CA GLU A 80 -2.19 -1.26 15.08
C GLU A 80 -1.16 -2.15 14.40
N PHE A 81 -1.34 -2.57 13.15
CA PHE A 81 -0.32 -3.36 12.47
C PHE A 81 -0.45 -3.17 10.96
N GLY A 82 0.69 -3.14 10.27
CA GLY A 82 0.77 -2.92 8.83
C GLY A 82 0.14 -4.03 7.98
N ILE A 83 0.59 -4.13 6.74
CA ILE A 83 0.26 -5.16 5.77
C ILE A 83 0.65 -6.52 6.35
N MET A 84 -0.34 -7.29 6.81
CA MET A 84 -0.14 -8.51 7.59
C MET A 84 -1.11 -9.64 7.27
N TRP A 85 -2.27 -9.31 6.71
CA TRP A 85 -3.30 -10.31 6.45
C TRP A 85 -3.07 -10.96 5.11
N LYS A 86 -2.89 -12.26 5.09
CA LYS A 86 -2.53 -13.02 3.90
C LYS A 86 -3.61 -12.90 2.81
N ILE A 87 -3.19 -12.59 1.60
CA ILE A 87 -4.08 -12.51 0.43
C ILE A 87 -4.35 -13.92 -0.08
N LYS A 88 -5.64 -14.24 -0.25
CA LYS A 88 -6.11 -15.52 -0.78
C LYS A 88 -5.67 -15.68 -2.23
N ASN A 89 -5.04 -16.81 -2.55
CA ASN A 89 -4.61 -17.16 -3.91
C ASN A 89 -3.80 -16.04 -4.57
N ALA A 90 -2.89 -15.41 -3.83
CA ALA A 90 -2.06 -14.33 -4.34
C ALA A 90 -1.28 -14.75 -5.60
N PRO A 91 -1.18 -13.89 -6.62
CA PRO A 91 -0.23 -14.09 -7.73
C PRO A 91 1.20 -14.27 -7.20
N HIS A 92 2.00 -15.10 -7.87
CA HIS A 92 3.34 -15.46 -7.40
C HIS A 92 4.33 -14.28 -7.32
N ASN A 93 4.09 -13.22 -8.09
CA ASN A 93 4.91 -12.01 -8.09
C ASN A 93 4.26 -10.86 -7.33
N LEU A 94 3.15 -11.09 -6.62
CA LEU A 94 2.57 -10.07 -5.74
C LEU A 94 3.38 -10.02 -4.44
N LEU A 95 3.75 -8.82 -4.01
CA LEU A 95 4.48 -8.59 -2.77
C LEU A 95 3.55 -8.15 -1.65
N GLY A 96 2.54 -7.35 -1.98
CA GLY A 96 1.55 -6.90 -1.01
C GLY A 96 0.66 -5.80 -1.54
N VAL A 97 -0.34 -5.46 -0.73
CA VAL A 97 -1.32 -4.41 -1.01
C VAL A 97 -1.40 -3.48 0.18
N PHE A 98 -1.35 -2.17 -0.08
CA PHE A 98 -1.53 -1.15 0.94
C PHE A 98 -2.70 -0.23 0.59
N PHE A 99 -3.57 0.02 1.56
CA PHE A 99 -4.61 1.02 1.48
C PHE A 99 -4.28 2.19 2.39
N ASP A 100 -4.41 3.41 1.86
CA ASP A 100 -4.07 4.64 2.57
C ASP A 100 -5.07 5.07 3.64
N ASP A 101 -6.25 4.45 3.67
CA ASP A 101 -7.27 4.65 4.70
C ASP A 101 -8.30 3.49 4.66
N GLY A 102 -9.33 3.63 5.49
CA GLY A 102 -10.46 2.72 5.55
C GLY A 102 -10.25 1.54 6.48
N THR A 103 -11.26 0.68 6.52
CA THR A 103 -11.25 -0.53 7.36
C THR A 103 -11.67 -1.75 6.55
N ARG A 104 -10.95 -2.84 6.72
CA ARG A 104 -11.23 -4.16 6.13
C ARG A 104 -11.24 -5.19 7.24
N ILE A 105 -11.77 -6.36 6.92
CA ILE A 105 -11.76 -7.48 7.87
C ILE A 105 -10.30 -7.93 8.03
N ASP A 106 -9.89 -8.06 9.28
CA ASP A 106 -8.56 -8.47 9.71
C ASP A 106 -8.48 -10.01 9.73
N GLU A 107 -8.37 -10.65 8.55
CA GLU A 107 -8.42 -12.12 8.42
C GLU A 107 -7.55 -12.64 7.25
N ASP A 108 -6.74 -13.66 7.52
CA ASP A 108 -5.93 -14.37 6.52
C ASP A 108 -6.77 -15.15 5.52
N ASP A 109 -6.32 -15.22 4.27
CA ASP A 109 -6.93 -15.97 3.17
C ASP A 109 -8.42 -15.62 2.94
N ARG A 110 -8.85 -14.45 3.44
CA ARG A 110 -10.23 -13.96 3.34
C ARG A 110 -10.55 -13.39 1.97
N PHE A 111 -9.66 -12.56 1.44
CA PHE A 111 -9.86 -11.82 0.19
C PHE A 111 -8.78 -12.14 -0.83
N THR A 112 -9.20 -12.29 -2.08
CA THR A 112 -8.34 -12.28 -3.27
C THR A 112 -7.94 -10.85 -3.65
N LEU A 113 -6.93 -10.70 -4.50
CA LEU A 113 -6.52 -9.38 -5.01
C LEU A 113 -7.68 -8.66 -5.71
N GLU A 114 -8.46 -9.36 -6.53
CA GLU A 114 -9.59 -8.77 -7.26
C GLU A 114 -10.71 -8.31 -6.31
N GLU A 115 -10.99 -9.06 -5.24
CA GLU A 115 -11.93 -8.62 -4.20
C GLU A 115 -11.42 -7.37 -3.48
N LEU A 116 -10.12 -7.32 -3.15
CA LEU A 116 -9.49 -6.15 -2.55
C LEU A 116 -9.56 -4.91 -3.46
N LYS A 117 -9.40 -5.06 -4.78
CA LYS A 117 -9.56 -3.95 -5.75
C LYS A 117 -10.95 -3.33 -5.71
N GLN A 118 -11.98 -4.11 -5.42
CA GLN A 118 -13.36 -3.62 -5.28
C GLN A 118 -13.65 -3.02 -3.89
N MET A 119 -12.74 -3.16 -2.93
CA MET A 119 -12.92 -2.73 -1.54
C MET A 119 -12.21 -1.41 -1.23
N GLY A 120 -12.74 -0.32 -1.78
CA GLY A 120 -12.31 1.04 -1.42
C GLY A 120 -12.49 1.34 0.06
N ASN A 121 -13.71 1.13 0.59
CA ASN A 121 -14.03 1.23 2.02
C ASN A 121 -13.46 2.46 2.76
N GLY A 122 -13.41 3.61 2.08
CA GLY A 122 -12.87 4.87 2.60
C GLY A 122 -11.44 5.20 2.16
N ALA A 123 -10.71 4.26 1.56
CA ALA A 123 -9.41 4.51 0.95
C ALA A 123 -9.54 5.38 -0.30
N GLN A 124 -8.61 6.32 -0.46
CA GLN A 124 -8.46 7.09 -1.69
C GLN A 124 -7.50 6.40 -2.65
N ASN A 125 -6.51 5.69 -2.11
CA ASN A 125 -5.49 5.00 -2.87
C ASN A 125 -5.30 3.56 -2.38
N MET A 126 -5.24 2.64 -3.34
CA MET A 126 -4.74 1.28 -3.17
C MET A 126 -3.40 1.17 -3.90
N TYR A 127 -2.34 0.83 -3.19
CA TYR A 127 -1.02 0.59 -3.74
C TYR A 127 -0.81 -0.92 -3.85
N ILE A 128 -0.49 -1.40 -5.05
CA ILE A 128 -0.21 -2.81 -5.32
C ILE A 128 1.27 -2.91 -5.66
N PHE A 129 1.99 -3.72 -4.89
CA PHE A 129 3.43 -3.90 -5.06
C PHE A 129 3.70 -5.23 -5.74
N TRP A 130 4.41 -5.16 -6.87
CA TRP A 130 4.77 -6.30 -7.69
C TRP A 130 6.27 -6.51 -7.70
N GLN A 131 6.71 -7.76 -7.61
CA GLN A 131 8.08 -8.15 -7.86
C GLN A 131 8.35 -8.08 -9.37
N TYR A 132 9.40 -7.36 -9.75
CA TYR A 132 9.90 -7.38 -11.11
C TYR A 132 10.36 -8.80 -11.46
N GLN A 133 9.87 -9.30 -12.59
CA GLN A 133 10.34 -10.55 -13.16
C GLN A 133 11.04 -10.25 -14.48
N GLN A 134 12.33 -10.59 -14.56
CA GLN A 134 13.01 -10.63 -15.85
C GLN A 134 12.32 -11.70 -16.70
N LYS A 135 11.86 -11.30 -17.89
CA LYS A 135 11.31 -12.20 -18.90
C LYS A 135 12.38 -13.05 -19.52
#